data_AF-A0A426XGC5-F1
#
_entry.id   AF-A0A426XGC5-F1
#
_cell.length_a   1.000
_cell.length_b   1.000
_cell.length_c   1.000
_cell.angle_alpha   90.00
_cell.angle_beta   90.00
_cell.angle_gamma   90.00
#
_symmetry.space_group_name_H-M   'P 1'
#
loop_
_entity.id
_entity.type
_entity.pdbx_description
1 polymer ?
#
loop_
_entity_poly.entity_id
_entity_poly.type
_entity_poly.pdbx_seq_one_letter_code
_entity_poly.pdbx_strand_id
1 'polypeptide(L)'
;MGFAVLLLSLLLVSPASLSYAKDALELDGFIEDGETLISPGEIFELGFFSPGSSKYRYVGIWYYNFSTDTVLWVANREKPVPDTSGRLAVGSDGNLVVLNGSRSVLWSSNVSFSSNASTVQLLDDGNLVLNNSGSVAWQSFDNPTDTYLPGMKVGLDLTTNVNQYFTSWKSSDDPAPGNYSMGIDPNQSTQIFVWEGTKPRWRSGRWNGQVFIGIQNMVSSYIYGFKLSNFELEKKMYFYYTAFNSSHRYLLTWEGIEKHLQWKDDTKLWSTYWAQPITECELYNKCGNHGSCTDENDPICSCLKGYVPAVEAEWSSGNWTSGCVRRTPLQCERNSSGGAGSVQADGFWKMEGVKLPDVSDWDTDVVDEDGCRDACLGNCSCRAYAYVSGIGCLVWRVELIDIHIFSSGGNDMYLRLAASELAFPFANFSAKPPLEKKNSAAFYRRIGSRGIVSVDPNRDRDRAAGGVSFRIPDESKDPKSQELPLFRFDSIVASTSNFALANLLGEGGFGPVYKVYAQIITISH
;
A
#
# COMPACT_ATOMS: atom_id res chain seq x y z
N MET A 1 -50.51 65.35 43.26
CA MET A 1 -50.47 65.23 41.78
C MET A 1 -49.07 65.58 41.33
N GLY A 2 -48.49 64.81 40.39
CA GLY A 2 -47.24 65.17 39.69
C GLY A 2 -46.07 64.24 39.97
N PHE A 3 -46.11 63.01 39.45
CA PHE A 3 -45.34 62.55 38.27
C PHE A 3 -43.85 62.29 38.54
N ALA A 4 -43.53 61.02 38.81
CA ALA A 4 -42.17 60.48 38.73
C ALA A 4 -41.85 60.15 37.27
N VAL A 5 -40.78 60.74 36.73
CA VAL A 5 -40.28 60.50 35.38
C VAL A 5 -39.29 59.34 35.44
N LEU A 6 -39.66 58.20 34.85
CA LEU A 6 -38.75 57.09 34.56
C LEU A 6 -37.92 57.46 33.31
N LEU A 7 -36.60 57.55 33.48
CA LEU A 7 -35.65 57.58 32.36
C LEU A 7 -35.44 56.15 31.85
N LEU A 8 -35.98 55.85 30.67
CA LEU A 8 -35.65 54.66 29.88
C LEU A 8 -34.29 54.87 29.21
N SER A 9 -33.27 54.16 29.67
CA SER A 9 -32.00 54.02 28.96
C SER A 9 -32.18 53.02 27.81
N LEU A 10 -32.30 53.52 26.57
CA LEU A 10 -32.15 52.71 25.37
C LEU A 10 -30.69 52.23 25.29
N LEU A 11 -30.45 50.96 25.60
CA LEU A 11 -29.24 50.25 25.21
C LEU A 11 -29.27 50.07 23.69
N LEU A 12 -28.46 50.87 22.99
CA LEU A 12 -28.07 50.61 21.60
C LEU A 12 -27.25 49.33 21.60
N VAL A 13 -27.92 48.19 21.39
CA VAL A 13 -27.25 46.94 21.01
C VAL A 13 -26.76 47.14 19.58
N SER A 14 -25.50 47.52 19.44
CA SER A 14 -24.78 47.38 18.18
C SER A 14 -24.89 45.91 17.73
N PRO A 15 -25.33 45.62 16.49
CA PRO A 15 -25.28 44.25 16.00
C PRO A 15 -23.79 43.88 15.95
N ALA A 16 -23.36 43.01 16.86
CA ALA A 16 -22.11 42.31 16.69
C ALA A 16 -22.21 41.62 15.32
N SER A 17 -21.39 42.05 14.38
CA SER A 17 -21.22 41.35 13.12
C SER A 17 -20.82 39.93 13.48
N LEU A 18 -21.74 38.98 13.33
CA LEU A 18 -21.40 37.56 13.29
C LEU A 18 -20.47 37.42 12.08
N SER A 19 -19.17 37.46 12.33
CA SER A 19 -18.16 37.17 11.31
C SER A 19 -18.28 35.68 11.01
N TYR A 20 -19.14 35.35 10.06
CA TYR A 20 -19.19 34.00 9.51
C TYR A 20 -17.83 33.72 8.89
N ALA A 21 -17.26 32.56 9.19
CA ALA A 21 -16.07 32.09 8.51
C ALA A 21 -16.32 32.11 6.99
N LYS A 22 -15.42 32.72 6.24
CA LYS A 22 -15.52 32.81 4.78
C LYS A 22 -14.94 31.54 4.20
N ASP A 23 -15.75 30.73 3.53
CA ASP A 23 -15.33 29.48 2.87
C ASP A 23 -15.04 29.67 1.37
N ALA A 24 -15.47 30.80 0.80
CA ALA A 24 -15.42 31.07 -0.63
C ALA A 24 -14.84 32.44 -1.00
N LEU A 25 -14.24 32.54 -2.18
CA LEU A 25 -13.81 33.76 -2.85
C LEU A 25 -14.56 33.91 -4.18
N GLU A 26 -15.23 35.04 -4.32
CA GLU A 26 -15.86 35.48 -5.57
C GLU A 26 -14.85 36.19 -6.48
N LEU A 27 -15.25 36.50 -7.72
CA LEU A 27 -14.47 37.29 -8.66
C LEU A 27 -13.99 38.61 -8.03
N ASP A 28 -12.72 38.97 -8.26
CA ASP A 28 -12.01 40.11 -7.67
C ASP A 28 -11.90 40.07 -6.12
N GLY A 29 -12.42 39.02 -5.49
CA GLY A 29 -12.24 38.73 -4.08
C GLY A 29 -10.82 38.25 -3.79
N PHE A 30 -10.30 38.63 -2.62
CA PHE A 30 -8.99 38.21 -2.16
C PHE A 30 -8.96 38.01 -0.64
N ILE A 31 -7.92 37.34 -0.18
CA ILE A 31 -7.43 37.36 1.19
C ILE A 31 -5.96 37.84 1.21
N GLU A 32 -5.61 38.60 2.23
CA GLU A 32 -4.23 39.00 2.53
C GLU A 32 -3.58 38.06 3.55
N ASP A 33 -2.28 38.24 3.77
CA ASP A 33 -1.57 37.53 4.82
C ASP A 33 -2.15 37.85 6.21
N GLY A 34 -2.54 36.82 6.96
CA GLY A 34 -3.26 36.90 8.23
C GLY A 34 -4.77 36.69 8.13
N GLU A 35 -5.34 36.72 6.92
CA GLU A 35 -6.72 36.31 6.65
C GLU A 35 -6.75 34.86 6.15
N THR A 36 -7.84 34.13 6.43
CA THR A 36 -7.99 32.72 6.05
C THR A 36 -9.37 32.42 5.48
N LEU A 37 -9.46 31.33 4.72
CA LEU A 37 -10.71 30.66 4.41
C LEU A 37 -10.85 29.41 5.27
N ILE A 38 -12.03 29.15 5.80
CA ILE A 38 -12.30 27.96 6.62
C ILE A 38 -13.44 27.19 5.95
N SER A 39 -13.29 25.87 5.85
CA SER A 39 -14.31 25.01 5.23
C SER A 39 -15.63 25.07 6.03
N PRO A 40 -16.81 24.86 5.40
CA PRO A 40 -18.11 25.02 6.07
C PRO A 40 -18.29 24.24 7.38
N GLY A 41 -17.73 23.03 7.46
CA GLY A 41 -17.73 22.16 8.62
C GLY A 41 -16.59 22.42 9.60
N GLU A 42 -15.80 23.49 9.41
CA GLU A 42 -14.68 23.87 10.26
C GLU A 42 -13.62 22.74 10.38
N ILE A 43 -13.31 22.07 9.27
CA ILE A 43 -12.37 20.95 9.24
C ILE A 43 -11.02 21.39 8.67
N PHE A 44 -11.03 22.20 7.62
CA PHE A 44 -9.84 22.66 6.93
C PHE A 44 -9.77 24.19 6.89
N GLU A 45 -8.56 24.70 6.85
CA GLU A 45 -8.25 26.12 6.77
C GLU A 45 -7.22 26.35 5.67
N LEU A 46 -7.42 27.42 4.89
CA LEU A 46 -6.53 27.87 3.83
C LEU A 46 -6.03 29.28 4.16
N GLY A 47 -4.72 29.50 4.07
CA GLY A 47 -4.16 30.83 4.26
C GLY A 47 -2.67 30.90 4.00
N PHE A 48 -2.07 32.04 4.37
CA PHE A 48 -0.64 32.26 4.29
C PHE A 48 0.10 31.70 5.50
N PHE A 49 1.19 30.98 5.27
CA PHE A 49 2.06 30.42 6.31
C PHE A 49 3.54 30.54 5.95
N SER A 50 4.40 30.28 6.93
CA SER A 50 5.84 30.12 6.74
C SER A 50 6.31 28.87 7.49
N PRO A 51 6.95 27.89 6.81
CA PRO A 51 7.43 26.68 7.45
C PRO A 51 8.74 26.91 8.21
N GLY A 52 8.80 26.39 9.44
CA GLY A 52 10.02 26.36 10.25
C GLY A 52 10.66 27.75 10.43
N SER A 53 11.91 27.89 9.95
CA SER A 53 12.68 29.13 10.05
C SER A 53 12.61 30.02 8.80
N SER A 54 11.81 29.62 7.82
CA SER A 54 11.68 30.34 6.55
C SER A 54 11.13 31.76 6.76
N LYS A 55 11.58 32.68 5.92
CA LYS A 55 11.05 34.06 5.86
C LYS A 55 10.06 34.24 4.72
N TYR A 56 9.97 33.24 3.85
CA TYR A 56 9.10 33.22 2.70
C TYR A 56 7.66 32.88 3.11
N ARG A 57 6.69 33.43 2.39
CA ARG A 57 5.27 33.14 2.61
C ARG A 57 4.72 32.27 1.49
N TYR A 58 3.95 31.27 1.91
CA TYR A 58 3.30 30.30 1.05
C TYR A 58 1.81 30.27 1.36
N VAL A 59 0.99 29.97 0.35
CA VAL A 59 -0.42 29.66 0.54
C VAL A 59 -0.56 28.15 0.70
N GLY A 60 -1.18 27.71 1.78
CA GLY A 60 -1.38 26.28 2.04
C GLY A 60 -2.69 25.97 2.74
N ILE A 61 -3.03 24.68 2.74
CA ILE A 61 -4.20 24.12 3.43
C ILE A 61 -3.72 23.27 4.60
N TRP A 62 -4.33 23.43 5.76
CA TRP A 62 -4.11 22.62 6.97
C TRP A 62 -5.44 22.29 7.64
N TYR A 63 -5.40 21.49 8.71
CA TYR A 63 -6.59 21.22 9.53
C TYR A 63 -6.93 22.44 10.40
N TYR A 64 -8.19 22.85 10.41
CA TYR A 64 -8.65 23.96 11.24
C TYR A 64 -8.46 23.65 12.73
N ASN A 65 -8.07 24.65 13.52
CA ASN A 65 -7.67 24.52 14.93
C ASN A 65 -6.47 23.58 15.21
N PHE A 66 -5.71 23.19 14.19
CA PHE A 66 -4.43 22.51 14.36
C PHE A 66 -3.28 23.51 14.19
N SER A 67 -2.06 23.10 14.56
CA SER A 67 -0.87 23.90 14.24
C SER A 67 -0.70 24.01 12.72
N THR A 68 -0.31 25.20 12.24
CA THR A 68 0.15 25.43 10.86
C THR A 68 1.40 24.60 10.49
N ASP A 69 2.00 23.89 11.46
CA ASP A 69 3.08 22.94 11.20
C ASP A 69 2.60 21.70 10.40
N THR A 70 1.29 21.43 10.35
CA THR A 70 0.71 20.32 9.58
C THR A 70 0.06 20.82 8.29
N VAL A 71 0.88 21.16 7.31
CA VAL A 71 0.41 21.58 5.99
C VAL A 71 0.16 20.37 5.09
N LEU A 72 -0.99 20.36 4.41
CA LEU A 72 -1.48 19.26 3.58
C LEU A 72 -1.36 19.55 2.08
N TRP A 73 -1.36 20.83 1.72
CA TRP A 73 -1.28 21.29 0.34
C TRP A 73 -0.64 22.68 0.29
N VAL A 74 0.11 22.99 -0.77
CA VAL A 74 0.81 24.26 -0.96
C VAL A 74 0.69 24.72 -2.41
N ALA A 75 0.17 25.92 -2.65
CA ALA A 75 -0.01 26.47 -4.00
C ALA A 75 1.32 26.88 -4.65
N ASN A 76 1.94 27.92 -4.10
CA ASN A 76 3.09 28.61 -4.68
C ASN A 76 4.43 28.01 -4.21
N ARG A 77 4.51 26.67 -4.14
CA ARG A 77 5.67 25.95 -3.59
C ARG A 77 6.98 26.23 -4.34
N GLU A 78 6.92 26.53 -5.63
CA GLU A 78 8.11 26.85 -6.45
C GLU A 78 8.53 28.33 -6.39
N LYS A 79 7.55 29.23 -6.16
CA LYS A 79 7.73 30.69 -6.22
C LYS A 79 7.10 31.32 -4.97
N PRO A 80 7.84 31.33 -3.84
CA PRO A 80 7.36 31.95 -2.61
C PRO A 80 7.11 33.46 -2.73
N VAL A 81 6.27 34.00 -1.86
CA VAL A 81 6.20 35.44 -1.61
C VAL A 81 7.37 35.83 -0.68
N PRO A 82 8.14 36.89 -0.98
CA PRO A 82 9.32 37.27 -0.19
C PRO A 82 9.02 37.85 1.20
N ASP A 83 7.79 38.30 1.44
CA ASP A 83 7.34 38.97 2.66
C ASP A 83 5.81 38.77 2.86
N THR A 84 5.22 39.47 3.82
CA THR A 84 3.79 39.37 4.17
C THR A 84 2.87 40.23 3.28
N SER A 85 3.34 40.75 2.15
CA SER A 85 2.53 41.56 1.22
C SER A 85 1.72 40.72 0.21
N GLY A 86 1.71 39.40 0.41
CA GLY A 86 1.06 38.44 -0.49
C GLY A 86 -0.47 38.58 -0.51
N ARG A 87 -1.07 38.23 -1.65
CA ARG A 87 -2.52 38.05 -1.78
C ARG A 87 -2.87 36.78 -2.52
N LEU A 88 -3.85 36.05 -2.00
CA LEU A 88 -4.54 34.99 -2.74
C LEU A 88 -5.85 35.60 -3.26
N ALA A 89 -6.06 35.55 -4.56
CA ALA A 89 -7.19 36.24 -5.19
C ALA A 89 -7.78 35.44 -6.34
N VAL A 90 -9.04 35.72 -6.68
CA VAL A 90 -9.59 35.40 -7.99
C VAL A 90 -9.28 36.58 -8.91
N GLY A 91 -8.38 36.37 -9.86
CA GLY A 91 -7.98 37.38 -10.83
C GLY A 91 -9.12 37.78 -11.76
N SER A 92 -8.97 38.91 -12.44
CA SER A 92 -9.97 39.42 -13.38
C SER A 92 -10.22 38.48 -14.58
N ASP A 93 -9.27 37.58 -14.85
CA ASP A 93 -9.37 36.51 -15.84
C ASP A 93 -10.13 35.26 -15.32
N GLY A 94 -10.60 35.29 -14.07
CA GLY A 94 -11.31 34.19 -13.42
C GLY A 94 -10.40 33.10 -12.83
N ASN A 95 -9.07 33.25 -12.90
CA ASN A 95 -8.15 32.28 -12.32
C ASN A 95 -7.89 32.53 -10.83
N LEU A 96 -7.63 31.47 -10.06
CA LEU A 96 -7.07 31.61 -8.72
C LEU A 96 -5.58 31.94 -8.85
N VAL A 97 -5.13 33.01 -8.18
CA VAL A 97 -3.76 33.52 -8.30
C VAL A 97 -3.15 33.86 -6.94
N VAL A 98 -1.84 33.65 -6.81
CA VAL A 98 -1.02 34.18 -5.71
C VAL A 98 -0.20 35.34 -6.24
N LEU A 99 -0.33 36.50 -5.60
CA LEU A 99 0.31 37.75 -5.97
C LEU A 99 1.31 38.18 -4.90
N ASN A 100 2.39 38.87 -5.30
CA ASN A 100 3.25 39.60 -4.37
C ASN A 100 2.75 41.05 -4.14
N GLY A 101 3.44 41.82 -3.30
CA GLY A 101 3.10 43.22 -3.01
C GLY A 101 3.10 44.16 -4.23
N SER A 102 3.88 43.83 -5.27
CA SER A 102 3.87 44.54 -6.56
C SER A 102 2.78 44.09 -7.54
N ARG A 103 1.88 43.19 -7.12
CA ARG A 103 0.84 42.57 -7.95
C ARG A 103 1.36 41.68 -9.09
N SER A 104 2.60 41.21 -8.99
CA SER A 104 3.10 40.17 -9.89
C SER A 104 2.51 38.82 -9.51
N VAL A 105 2.03 38.08 -10.51
CA VAL A 105 1.56 36.69 -10.35
C VAL A 105 2.77 35.79 -10.10
N LEU A 106 2.77 35.12 -8.95
CA LEU A 106 3.77 34.11 -8.58
C LEU A 106 3.27 32.70 -8.86
N TRP A 107 1.96 32.47 -8.78
CA TRP A 107 1.30 31.20 -9.07
C TRP A 107 -0.12 31.45 -9.59
N SER A 108 -0.63 30.57 -10.46
CA SER A 108 -2.00 30.61 -10.99
C SER A 108 -2.52 29.20 -11.25
N SER A 109 -3.83 29.00 -11.14
CA SER A 109 -4.53 27.79 -11.62
C SER A 109 -4.36 27.56 -13.13
N ASN A 110 -4.06 28.61 -13.90
CA ASN A 110 -3.74 28.57 -15.32
C ASN A 110 -4.78 27.82 -16.18
N VAL A 111 -6.06 28.11 -15.95
CA VAL A 111 -7.17 27.58 -16.72
C VAL A 111 -7.62 28.63 -17.74
N SER A 112 -8.01 28.16 -18.92
CA SER A 112 -8.59 29.00 -19.97
C SER A 112 -10.12 28.94 -19.92
N PHE A 113 -10.77 30.09 -19.74
CA PHE A 113 -12.24 30.19 -19.65
C PHE A 113 -12.84 30.96 -20.84
N SER A 114 -14.11 30.67 -21.13
CA SER A 114 -14.94 31.50 -22.03
C SER A 114 -15.71 32.61 -21.29
N SER A 115 -15.81 32.51 -19.96
CA SER A 115 -16.53 33.43 -19.06
C SER A 115 -15.71 33.58 -17.79
N ASN A 116 -15.72 34.75 -17.15
CA ASN A 116 -14.92 35.01 -15.95
C ASN A 116 -15.75 34.86 -14.67
N ALA A 117 -16.95 34.27 -14.76
CA ALA A 117 -17.82 33.97 -13.63
C ALA A 117 -17.25 32.79 -12.82
N SER A 118 -16.22 33.09 -12.03
CA SER A 118 -15.46 32.13 -11.25
C SER A 118 -15.68 32.32 -9.75
N THR A 119 -15.82 31.20 -9.04
CA THR A 119 -15.84 31.16 -7.58
C THR A 119 -14.87 30.11 -7.09
N VAL A 120 -14.15 30.42 -6.01
CA VAL A 120 -13.24 29.48 -5.35
C VAL A 120 -13.83 29.11 -4.01
N GLN A 121 -13.85 27.82 -3.66
CA GLN A 121 -14.39 27.34 -2.39
C GLN A 121 -13.50 26.27 -1.79
N LEU A 122 -13.25 26.35 -0.48
CA LEU A 122 -12.63 25.29 0.30
C LEU A 122 -13.71 24.35 0.84
N LEU A 123 -13.63 23.07 0.48
CA LEU A 123 -14.61 22.05 0.86
C LEU A 123 -14.20 21.29 2.13
N ASP A 124 -15.16 20.59 2.74
CA ASP A 124 -14.98 19.81 3.98
C ASP A 124 -14.18 18.52 3.82
N ASP A 125 -13.83 18.14 2.59
CA ASP A 125 -12.85 17.09 2.30
C ASP A 125 -11.42 17.65 2.15
N GLY A 126 -11.24 18.97 2.21
CA GLY A 126 -9.98 19.68 2.04
C GLY A 126 -9.66 20.03 0.59
N ASN A 127 -10.58 19.75 -0.34
CA ASN A 127 -10.43 20.10 -1.75
C ASN A 127 -10.72 21.60 -1.94
N LEU A 128 -9.79 22.31 -2.58
CA LEU A 128 -9.96 23.70 -2.98
C LEU A 128 -10.38 23.72 -4.44
N VAL A 129 -11.61 24.15 -4.69
CA VAL A 129 -12.25 24.03 -6.00
C VAL A 129 -12.43 25.41 -6.60
N LEU A 130 -11.98 25.58 -7.84
CA LEU A 130 -12.31 26.72 -8.70
C LEU A 130 -13.44 26.29 -9.64
N ASN A 131 -14.64 26.82 -9.38
CA ASN A 131 -15.80 26.64 -10.22
C ASN A 131 -15.89 27.77 -11.24
N ASN A 132 -16.18 27.44 -12.49
CA ASN A 132 -16.55 28.42 -13.50
C ASN A 132 -17.91 28.05 -14.11
N SER A 133 -18.85 28.99 -14.04
CA SER A 133 -20.19 28.85 -14.63
C SER A 133 -20.96 27.58 -14.22
N GLY A 134 -20.77 27.10 -12.99
CA GLY A 134 -21.43 25.92 -12.44
C GLY A 134 -20.69 24.60 -12.64
N SER A 135 -19.48 24.61 -13.21
CA SER A 135 -18.65 23.44 -13.43
C SER A 135 -17.29 23.56 -12.74
N VAL A 136 -16.76 22.43 -12.23
CA VAL A 136 -15.40 22.39 -11.67
C VAL A 136 -14.39 22.57 -12.79
N ALA A 137 -13.64 23.66 -12.75
CA ALA A 137 -12.66 23.98 -13.78
C ALA A 137 -11.21 23.71 -13.33
N TRP A 138 -10.95 23.78 -12.02
CA TRP A 138 -9.69 23.36 -11.41
C TRP A 138 -9.93 22.92 -9.96
N GLN A 139 -9.10 22.02 -9.45
CA GLN A 139 -9.15 21.60 -8.06
C GLN A 139 -7.77 21.21 -7.51
N SER A 140 -7.54 21.44 -6.21
CA SER A 140 -6.27 21.11 -5.55
C SER A 140 -6.00 19.61 -5.53
N PHE A 141 -7.04 18.78 -5.47
CA PHE A 141 -6.90 17.31 -5.46
C PHE A 141 -6.28 16.73 -6.75
N ASP A 142 -6.37 17.44 -7.87
CA ASP A 142 -5.70 17.06 -9.12
C ASP A 142 -4.26 17.56 -9.21
N ASN A 143 -3.84 18.39 -8.24
CA ASN A 143 -2.53 19.02 -8.16
C ASN A 143 -1.92 18.77 -6.76
N PRO A 144 -1.66 17.51 -6.40
CA PRO A 144 -1.18 17.13 -5.08
C PRO A 144 0.19 17.74 -4.74
N THR A 145 0.49 17.82 -3.45
CA THR A 145 1.85 18.10 -2.97
C THR A 145 2.48 16.83 -2.41
N ASP A 146 2.79 16.74 -1.13
CA ASP A 146 3.43 15.58 -0.49
C ASP A 146 2.45 14.72 0.32
N THR A 147 1.23 15.21 0.53
CA THR A 147 0.22 14.56 1.36
C THR A 147 -0.91 13.98 0.53
N TYR A 148 -1.32 12.77 0.87
CA TYR A 148 -2.45 12.05 0.28
C TYR A 148 -3.58 11.93 1.30
N LEU A 149 -4.70 12.58 0.99
CA LEU A 149 -5.94 12.63 1.77
C LEU A 149 -7.02 11.70 1.20
N PRO A 150 -8.04 11.34 2.01
CA PRO A 150 -9.21 10.65 1.50
C PRO A 150 -9.92 11.49 0.41
N GLY A 151 -10.42 10.85 -0.63
CA GLY A 151 -11.11 11.51 -1.75
C GLY A 151 -10.21 11.94 -2.91
N MET A 152 -8.89 12.03 -2.71
CA MET A 152 -7.95 12.33 -3.80
C MET A 152 -7.87 11.15 -4.79
N LYS A 153 -7.84 11.49 -6.09
CA LYS A 153 -7.81 10.53 -7.22
C LYS A 153 -6.54 10.71 -8.05
N VAL A 154 -5.40 10.65 -7.38
CA VAL A 154 -4.08 10.84 -7.96
C VAL A 154 -3.59 9.51 -8.53
N GLY A 155 -3.24 9.48 -9.81
CA GLY A 155 -2.74 8.25 -10.44
C GLY A 155 -2.33 8.41 -11.90
N LEU A 156 -2.33 7.29 -12.60
CA LEU A 156 -1.85 7.15 -13.97
C LEU A 156 -3.00 7.20 -14.98
N ASP A 157 -2.94 8.13 -15.92
CA ASP A 157 -3.79 8.12 -17.11
C ASP A 157 -3.29 7.02 -18.07
N LEU A 158 -4.14 6.03 -18.35
CA LEU A 158 -3.78 4.87 -19.16
C LEU A 158 -3.79 5.16 -20.67
N THR A 159 -4.34 6.29 -21.09
CA THR A 159 -4.39 6.71 -22.49
C THR A 159 -3.14 7.51 -22.86
N THR A 160 -2.73 8.43 -21.99
CA THR A 160 -1.60 9.34 -22.22
C THR A 160 -0.31 8.88 -21.55
N ASN A 161 -0.40 7.92 -20.63
CA ASN A 161 0.67 7.47 -19.74
C ASN A 161 1.25 8.59 -18.85
N VAL A 162 0.46 9.66 -18.62
CA VAL A 162 0.82 10.74 -17.72
C VAL A 162 0.48 10.33 -16.30
N ASN A 163 1.48 10.39 -15.43
CA ASN A 163 1.36 9.99 -14.03
C ASN A 163 1.28 11.23 -13.15
N GLN A 164 0.27 11.29 -12.30
CA GLN A 164 0.16 12.31 -11.27
C GLN A 164 0.90 11.82 -10.02
N TYR A 165 1.85 12.62 -9.55
CA TYR A 165 2.71 12.25 -8.44
C TYR A 165 2.45 13.10 -7.20
N PHE A 166 2.50 12.46 -6.04
CA PHE A 166 2.86 13.18 -4.82
C PHE A 166 4.36 13.47 -4.86
N THR A 167 4.76 14.69 -4.51
CA THR A 167 6.16 15.12 -4.53
C THR A 167 6.52 15.73 -3.19
N SER A 168 7.50 15.10 -2.54
CA SER A 168 8.06 15.51 -1.24
C SER A 168 8.42 16.99 -1.21
N TRP A 169 8.47 17.56 0.00
CA TRP A 169 9.16 18.83 0.22
C TRP A 169 10.67 18.66 0.05
N LYS A 170 11.38 19.75 -0.19
CA LYS A 170 12.82 19.74 -0.36
C LYS A 170 13.55 19.61 0.98
N SER A 171 13.00 20.19 2.03
CA SER A 171 13.44 20.05 3.42
C SER A 171 12.28 20.33 4.38
N SER A 172 12.52 20.22 5.68
CA SER A 172 11.53 20.54 6.72
C SER A 172 11.03 21.99 6.69
N ASP A 173 11.76 22.90 6.06
CA ASP A 173 11.51 24.35 6.01
C ASP A 173 11.43 24.92 4.58
N ASP A 174 11.53 24.07 3.55
CA ASP A 174 11.39 24.45 2.15
C ASP A 174 10.37 23.53 1.44
N PRO A 175 9.13 24.01 1.19
CA PRO A 175 8.08 23.23 0.57
C PRO A 175 8.24 23.08 -0.95
N ALA A 176 9.27 23.67 -1.55
CA ALA A 176 9.59 23.46 -2.96
C ALA A 176 9.67 21.95 -3.30
N PRO A 177 9.41 21.56 -4.57
CA PRO A 177 9.54 20.17 -5.00
C PRO A 177 10.90 19.58 -4.61
N GLY A 178 10.86 18.52 -3.80
CA GLY A 178 12.01 17.75 -3.37
C GLY A 178 12.42 16.69 -4.40
N ASN A 179 13.35 15.82 -3.99
CA ASN A 179 13.92 14.79 -4.88
C ASN A 179 13.06 13.52 -4.97
N TYR A 180 12.09 13.36 -4.07
CA TYR A 180 11.28 12.15 -3.98
C TYR A 180 9.87 12.37 -4.49
N SER A 181 9.38 11.40 -5.25
CA SER A 181 8.01 11.35 -5.76
C SER A 181 7.37 9.99 -5.48
N MET A 182 6.04 9.96 -5.39
CA MET A 182 5.25 8.74 -5.19
C MET A 182 4.07 8.71 -6.16
N GLY A 183 3.78 7.54 -6.73
CA GLY A 183 2.75 7.36 -7.76
C GLY A 183 2.65 5.92 -8.23
N ILE A 184 1.86 5.70 -9.28
CA ILE A 184 1.58 4.35 -9.84
C ILE A 184 2.70 3.92 -10.78
N ASP A 185 2.99 2.62 -10.89
CA ASP A 185 3.96 2.12 -11.86
C ASP A 185 3.64 2.54 -13.32
N PRO A 186 4.54 3.26 -14.01
CA PRO A 186 4.38 3.62 -15.42
C PRO A 186 4.30 2.43 -16.39
N ASN A 187 4.70 1.22 -15.97
CA ASN A 187 4.49 -0.01 -16.73
C ASN A 187 3.07 -0.58 -16.56
N GLN A 188 2.16 0.20 -15.95
CA GLN A 188 0.75 -0.12 -15.77
C GLN A 188 0.52 -1.38 -14.93
N SER A 189 1.44 -1.70 -14.02
CA SER A 189 1.19 -2.69 -12.98
C SER A 189 0.45 -2.05 -11.80
N THR A 190 -0.34 -2.83 -11.07
CA THR A 190 -1.10 -2.37 -9.90
C THR A 190 -0.20 -2.19 -8.68
N GLN A 191 0.86 -1.40 -8.83
CA GLN A 191 1.88 -1.13 -7.81
C GLN A 191 2.02 0.38 -7.58
N ILE A 192 2.30 0.76 -6.34
CA ILE A 192 2.75 2.10 -5.96
C ILE A 192 4.26 2.05 -5.80
N PHE A 193 4.92 3.10 -6.27
CA PHE A 193 6.36 3.28 -6.16
C PHE A 193 6.68 4.61 -5.49
N VAL A 194 7.83 4.63 -4.82
CA VAL A 194 8.53 5.85 -4.44
C VAL A 194 9.81 5.91 -5.26
N TRP A 195 10.06 7.05 -5.92
CA TRP A 195 11.27 7.30 -6.70
C TRP A 195 12.15 8.35 -6.05
N GLU A 196 13.45 8.22 -6.27
CA GLU A 196 14.45 9.26 -6.06
C GLU A 196 14.94 9.73 -7.44
N GLY A 197 14.45 10.90 -7.88
CA GLY A 197 14.53 11.29 -9.28
C GLY A 197 13.83 10.27 -10.18
N THR A 198 14.59 9.57 -11.03
CA THR A 198 14.06 8.53 -11.92
C THR A 198 14.28 7.11 -11.40
N LYS A 199 14.97 6.94 -10.26
CA LYS A 199 15.35 5.61 -9.75
C LYS A 199 14.30 5.14 -8.75
N PRO A 200 13.77 3.91 -8.88
CA PRO A 200 12.89 3.35 -7.87
C PRO A 200 13.66 3.20 -6.55
N ARG A 201 13.06 3.65 -5.46
CA ARG A 201 13.60 3.58 -4.09
C ARG A 201 12.84 2.57 -3.25
N TRP A 202 11.54 2.45 -3.47
CA TRP A 202 10.66 1.48 -2.80
C TRP A 202 9.47 1.16 -3.70
N ARG A 203 8.86 -0.02 -3.50
CA ARG A 203 7.59 -0.40 -4.13
C ARG A 203 6.69 -1.17 -3.17
N SER A 204 5.39 -1.00 -3.34
CA SER A 204 4.34 -1.64 -2.54
C SER A 204 4.17 -3.13 -2.83
N GLY A 205 4.63 -3.62 -3.98
CA GLY A 205 4.14 -4.88 -4.55
C GLY A 205 2.74 -4.74 -5.16
N ARG A 206 2.32 -5.74 -5.94
CA ARG A 206 1.04 -5.70 -6.64
C ARG A 206 -0.16 -5.69 -5.69
N TRP A 207 -1.23 -5.05 -6.11
CA TRP A 207 -2.51 -5.07 -5.42
C TRP A 207 -3.24 -6.38 -5.71
N ASN A 208 -3.70 -7.06 -4.66
CA ASN A 208 -4.46 -8.32 -4.80
C ASN A 208 -5.99 -8.16 -4.63
N GLY A 209 -6.50 -6.93 -4.68
CA GLY A 209 -7.90 -6.65 -4.40
C GLY A 209 -8.18 -6.24 -2.95
N GLN A 210 -7.24 -6.48 -2.03
CA GLN A 210 -7.42 -6.19 -0.60
C GLN A 210 -6.22 -5.50 0.05
N VAL A 211 -5.00 -5.88 -0.33
CA VAL A 211 -3.74 -5.35 0.18
C VAL A 211 -2.69 -5.27 -0.91
N PHE A 212 -1.68 -4.45 -0.69
CA PHE A 212 -0.44 -4.51 -1.45
C PHE A 212 0.43 -5.64 -0.90
N ILE A 213 0.75 -6.60 -1.75
CA ILE A 213 1.38 -7.86 -1.32
C ILE A 213 2.84 -7.73 -0.88
N GLY A 214 3.47 -6.57 -1.11
CA GLY A 214 4.82 -6.24 -0.69
C GLY A 214 4.91 -5.34 0.54
N ILE A 215 3.80 -5.12 1.24
CA ILE A 215 3.75 -4.42 2.53
C ILE A 215 3.51 -5.44 3.63
N GLN A 216 4.51 -5.66 4.49
CA GLN A 216 4.38 -6.59 5.60
C GLN A 216 3.30 -6.10 6.59
N ASN A 217 2.44 -7.00 7.04
CA ASN A 217 1.36 -6.71 8.00
C ASN A 217 0.31 -5.69 7.52
N MET A 218 0.19 -5.43 6.22
CA MET A 218 -0.95 -4.66 5.70
C MET A 218 -2.25 -5.43 5.98
N VAL A 219 -3.17 -4.81 6.71
CA VAL A 219 -4.44 -5.43 7.11
C VAL A 219 -5.54 -5.01 6.13
N SER A 220 -6.30 -5.98 5.63
CA SER A 220 -7.51 -5.70 4.85
C SER A 220 -8.71 -5.46 5.76
N SER A 221 -9.54 -4.49 5.39
CA SER A 221 -10.85 -4.26 6.01
C SER A 221 -11.90 -4.18 4.91
N TYR A 222 -13.10 -4.69 5.18
CA TYR A 222 -14.19 -4.66 4.20
C TYR A 222 -14.62 -3.22 3.84
N ILE A 223 -14.62 -2.34 4.84
CA ILE A 223 -15.12 -0.96 4.69
C ILE A 223 -13.98 0.03 4.44
N TYR A 224 -12.80 -0.24 5.00
CA TYR A 224 -11.70 0.72 5.11
C TYR A 224 -10.43 0.26 4.39
N GLY A 225 -9.55 1.20 4.08
CA GLY A 225 -8.29 0.94 3.38
C GLY A 225 -8.36 1.30 1.90
N PHE A 226 -7.33 0.88 1.17
CA PHE A 226 -7.18 1.18 -0.24
C PHE A 226 -8.14 0.38 -1.12
N LYS A 227 -8.55 1.01 -2.21
CA LYS A 227 -9.36 0.48 -3.30
C LYS A 227 -8.75 0.95 -4.62
N LEU A 228 -8.87 0.13 -5.64
CA LEU A 228 -8.41 0.44 -6.99
C LEU A 228 -9.58 1.00 -7.80
N SER A 229 -9.32 2.02 -8.62
CA SER A 229 -10.31 2.57 -9.55
C SER A 229 -10.82 1.53 -10.54
N ASN A 230 -12.00 1.77 -11.13
CA ASN A 230 -12.45 0.98 -12.27
C ASN A 230 -11.79 1.54 -13.54
N PHE A 231 -10.50 1.26 -13.69
CA PHE A 231 -9.67 1.83 -14.74
C PHE A 231 -10.09 1.42 -16.16
N GLU A 232 -10.90 0.36 -16.31
CA GLU A 232 -11.50 -0.01 -17.60
C GLU A 232 -12.52 1.02 -18.09
N LEU A 233 -13.35 1.54 -17.19
CA LEU A 233 -14.32 2.60 -17.47
C LEU A 233 -13.65 3.97 -17.47
N GLU A 234 -12.82 4.24 -16.47
CA GLU A 234 -12.26 5.58 -16.22
C GLU A 234 -11.05 5.90 -17.09
N LYS A 235 -10.41 4.89 -17.71
CA LYS A 235 -9.12 5.00 -18.40
C LYS A 235 -8.02 5.66 -17.55
N LYS A 236 -8.18 5.63 -16.23
CA LYS A 236 -7.27 6.18 -15.22
C LYS A 236 -7.12 5.19 -14.07
N MET A 237 -5.91 4.72 -13.87
CA MET A 237 -5.55 3.85 -12.75
C MET A 237 -5.13 4.70 -11.56
N TYR A 238 -5.89 4.63 -10.47
CA TYR A 238 -5.53 5.29 -9.21
C TYR A 238 -6.00 4.42 -8.05
N PHE A 239 -5.27 4.50 -6.96
CA PHE A 239 -5.78 4.04 -5.69
C PHE A 239 -6.55 5.18 -5.05
N TYR A 240 -7.51 4.84 -4.21
CA TYR A 240 -8.17 5.75 -3.28
C TYR A 240 -8.41 4.97 -1.99
N TYR A 241 -8.54 5.65 -0.86
CA TYR A 241 -8.77 4.96 0.40
C TYR A 241 -9.93 5.54 1.17
N THR A 242 -10.63 4.65 1.87
CA THR A 242 -11.63 5.02 2.86
C THR A 242 -10.97 4.90 4.23
N ALA A 243 -10.83 6.02 4.92
CA ALA A 243 -10.25 6.04 6.25
C ALA A 243 -11.21 5.43 7.28
N PHE A 244 -10.68 4.73 8.29
CA PHE A 244 -11.47 4.15 9.40
C PHE A 244 -12.27 5.23 10.16
N ASN A 245 -11.75 6.45 10.18
CA ASN A 245 -12.35 7.68 10.69
C ASN A 245 -11.70 8.88 9.94
N SER A 246 -12.07 10.12 10.26
CA SER A 246 -11.52 11.33 9.62
C SER A 246 -10.05 11.64 9.94
N SER A 247 -9.34 10.76 10.65
CA SER A 247 -8.06 11.03 11.30
C SER A 247 -6.86 10.33 10.64
N HIS A 248 -6.89 10.05 9.33
CA HIS A 248 -5.79 9.36 8.62
C HIS A 248 -5.32 10.10 7.36
N ARG A 249 -4.01 10.22 7.20
CA ARG A 249 -3.35 10.74 5.98
C ARG A 249 -2.07 9.97 5.67
N TYR A 250 -1.66 9.96 4.41
CA TYR A 250 -0.33 9.50 4.01
C TYR A 250 0.54 10.70 3.64
N LEU A 251 1.82 10.64 3.98
CA LEU A 251 2.78 11.72 3.78
C LEU A 251 4.06 11.15 3.18
N LEU A 252 4.51 11.71 2.06
CA LEU A 252 5.84 11.46 1.52
C LEU A 252 6.82 12.49 2.09
N THR A 253 7.67 12.07 3.02
CA THR A 253 8.60 13.00 3.68
C THR A 253 9.74 13.45 2.76
N TRP A 254 10.43 14.53 3.13
CA TRP A 254 11.62 15.02 2.43
C TRP A 254 12.80 14.03 2.50
N GLU A 255 12.76 13.01 3.35
CA GLU A 255 13.74 11.91 3.37
C GLU A 255 13.37 10.75 2.42
N GLY A 256 12.25 10.84 1.69
CA GLY A 256 11.79 9.80 0.77
C GLY A 256 11.17 8.61 1.48
N ILE A 257 10.51 8.85 2.62
CA ILE A 257 9.78 7.85 3.39
C ILE A 257 8.29 8.15 3.25
N GLU A 258 7.52 7.16 2.82
CA GLU A 258 6.07 7.18 2.92
C GLU A 258 5.69 6.88 4.38
N LYS A 259 4.83 7.72 4.97
CA LYS A 259 4.27 7.50 6.30
C LYS A 259 2.75 7.46 6.25
N HIS A 260 2.16 6.43 6.82
CA HIS A 260 0.77 6.45 7.24
C HIS A 260 0.65 7.07 8.63
N LEU A 261 0.00 8.23 8.70
CA LEU A 261 -0.18 8.96 9.94
C LEU A 261 -1.63 8.84 10.42
N GLN A 262 -1.78 8.58 11.72
CA GLN A 262 -3.07 8.59 12.42
C GLN A 262 -3.07 9.70 13.46
N TRP A 263 -4.08 10.56 13.42
CA TRP A 263 -4.30 11.59 14.42
C TRP A 263 -4.84 10.98 15.71
N LYS A 264 -4.23 11.38 16.83
CA LYS A 264 -4.58 10.92 18.17
C LYS A 264 -5.25 12.05 18.93
N ASP A 265 -6.56 11.94 19.13
CA ASP A 265 -7.36 13.01 19.72
C ASP A 265 -7.04 13.32 21.18
N ASP A 266 -6.56 12.33 21.92
CA ASP A 266 -6.13 12.43 23.31
C ASP A 266 -4.86 13.26 23.46
N THR A 267 -3.88 13.07 22.58
CA THR A 267 -2.58 13.75 22.62
C THR A 267 -2.50 14.97 21.71
N LYS A 268 -3.46 15.13 20.79
CA LYS A 268 -3.46 16.16 19.73
C LYS A 268 -2.16 16.13 18.91
N LEU A 269 -1.70 14.93 18.59
CA LEU A 269 -0.49 14.69 17.82
C LEU A 269 -0.72 13.63 16.72
N TRP A 270 0.05 13.76 15.64
CA TRP A 270 0.14 12.72 14.63
C TRP A 270 1.04 11.59 15.11
N SER A 271 0.49 10.39 15.15
CA SER A 271 1.24 9.15 15.39
C SER A 271 1.52 8.46 14.06
N THR A 272 2.73 7.90 13.92
CA THR A 272 3.07 7.06 12.77
C THR A 272 2.50 5.68 12.99
N TYR A 273 1.60 5.25 12.11
CA TYR A 273 1.03 3.90 12.13
C TYR A 273 1.95 2.91 11.42
N TRP A 274 2.45 3.27 10.24
CA TRP A 274 3.57 2.59 9.56
C TRP A 274 4.36 3.58 8.70
N ALA A 275 5.56 3.20 8.30
CA ALA A 275 6.41 3.98 7.42
C ALA A 275 7.30 3.08 6.56
N GLN A 276 7.53 3.42 5.30
CA GLN A 276 8.40 2.66 4.39
C GLN A 276 9.10 3.58 3.35
N PRO A 277 10.35 3.29 2.96
CA PRO A 277 11.26 2.30 3.54
C PRO A 277 11.90 2.79 4.85
N ILE A 278 12.01 1.91 5.84
CA ILE A 278 12.68 2.11 7.15
C ILE A 278 13.79 1.08 7.40
N THR A 279 13.84 -0.02 6.66
CA THR A 279 14.96 -0.99 6.70
C THR A 279 15.72 -1.04 5.38
N GLU A 280 16.92 -1.63 5.39
CA GLU A 280 17.70 -1.81 4.17
C GLU A 280 17.04 -2.77 3.17
N CYS A 281 16.29 -3.77 3.64
CA CYS A 281 15.59 -4.73 2.78
C CYS A 281 14.34 -4.16 2.09
N GLU A 282 13.82 -3.03 2.58
CA GLU A 282 12.72 -2.32 1.93
C GLU A 282 13.20 -1.44 0.77
N LEU A 283 14.49 -1.11 0.71
CA LEU A 283 15.08 -0.39 -0.41
C LEU A 283 15.05 -1.26 -1.67
N TYR A 284 14.61 -0.65 -2.77
CA TYR A 284 14.41 -1.34 -4.03
C TYR A 284 15.69 -2.04 -4.51
N ASN A 285 15.59 -3.35 -4.66
CA ASN A 285 16.63 -4.24 -5.18
C ASN A 285 17.96 -4.21 -4.41
N LYS A 286 17.91 -4.06 -3.07
CA LYS A 286 19.09 -4.01 -2.19
C LYS A 286 20.10 -5.15 -2.40
N CYS A 287 19.62 -6.37 -2.62
CA CYS A 287 20.46 -7.58 -2.74
C CYS A 287 20.84 -7.96 -4.19
N GLY A 288 20.51 -7.11 -5.17
CA GLY A 288 20.76 -7.38 -6.58
C GLY A 288 19.94 -8.55 -7.15
N ASN A 289 20.21 -8.87 -8.41
CA ASN A 289 19.47 -9.90 -9.14
C ASN A 289 19.65 -11.27 -8.48
N HIS A 290 18.56 -12.03 -8.36
CA HIS A 290 18.54 -13.36 -7.76
C HIS A 290 19.10 -13.44 -6.32
N GLY A 291 19.18 -12.30 -5.63
CA GLY A 291 19.40 -12.20 -4.21
C GLY A 291 18.08 -11.99 -3.47
N SER A 292 18.00 -12.47 -2.24
CA SER A 292 16.90 -12.22 -1.31
C SER A 292 17.42 -11.48 -0.09
N CYS A 293 16.64 -10.50 0.39
CA CYS A 293 16.92 -9.78 1.63
C CYS A 293 16.10 -10.34 2.79
N THR A 294 16.66 -10.38 4.00
CA THR A 294 15.96 -10.74 5.23
C THR A 294 16.50 -9.87 6.36
N ASP A 295 15.63 -9.09 7.00
CA ASP A 295 16.03 -8.10 8.00
C ASP A 295 16.76 -8.72 9.22
N GLU A 296 16.41 -9.95 9.61
CA GLU A 296 17.00 -10.63 10.77
C GLU A 296 18.33 -11.35 10.47
N ASN A 297 18.74 -11.45 9.20
CA ASN A 297 19.97 -12.16 8.82
C ASN A 297 21.20 -11.25 8.89
N ASP A 298 22.36 -11.85 9.18
CA ASP A 298 23.67 -11.21 9.04
C ASP A 298 24.60 -12.13 8.24
N PRO A 299 24.92 -11.79 6.96
CA PRO A 299 24.48 -10.60 6.22
C PRO A 299 23.00 -10.65 5.82
N ILE A 300 22.37 -9.48 5.66
CA ILE A 300 20.94 -9.35 5.26
C ILE A 300 20.64 -9.97 3.89
N CYS A 301 21.64 -10.07 3.00
CA CYS A 301 21.49 -10.59 1.65
C CYS A 301 22.01 -12.01 1.51
N SER A 302 21.22 -12.87 0.88
CA SER A 302 21.58 -14.24 0.52
C SER A 302 21.21 -14.53 -0.93
N CYS A 303 22.00 -15.35 -1.63
CA CYS A 303 21.58 -15.86 -2.93
C CYS A 303 20.41 -16.82 -2.78
N LEU A 304 19.49 -16.79 -3.75
CA LEU A 304 18.41 -17.78 -3.84
C LEU A 304 18.98 -19.21 -3.89
N LYS A 305 18.19 -20.19 -3.44
CA LYS A 305 18.61 -21.61 -3.49
C LYS A 305 18.99 -22.01 -4.91
N GLY A 306 20.13 -22.68 -5.07
CA GLY A 306 20.66 -23.08 -6.38
C GLY A 306 21.37 -21.95 -7.16
N TYR A 307 21.56 -20.79 -6.54
CA TYR A 307 22.36 -19.68 -7.06
C TYR A 307 23.65 -19.52 -6.24
N VAL A 308 24.60 -18.77 -6.79
CA VAL A 308 25.88 -18.39 -6.18
C VAL A 308 26.17 -16.92 -6.51
N PRO A 309 26.98 -16.21 -5.71
CA PRO A 309 27.35 -14.83 -6.02
C PRO A 309 27.93 -14.71 -7.43
N ALA A 310 27.51 -13.68 -8.16
CA ALA A 310 28.08 -13.40 -9.48
C ALA A 310 29.57 -13.01 -9.36
N VAL A 311 29.91 -12.27 -8.29
CA VAL A 311 31.27 -11.84 -7.96
C VAL A 311 31.51 -12.08 -6.46
N GLU A 312 32.24 -13.15 -6.12
CA GLU A 312 32.46 -13.58 -4.73
C GLU A 312 33.14 -12.51 -3.86
N ALA A 313 34.08 -11.76 -4.44
CA ALA A 313 34.82 -10.72 -3.74
C ALA A 313 33.92 -9.53 -3.33
N GLU A 314 33.00 -9.11 -4.19
CA GLU A 314 32.02 -8.07 -3.88
C GLU A 314 31.06 -8.54 -2.80
N TRP A 315 30.52 -9.75 -2.97
CA TRP A 315 29.56 -10.35 -2.03
C TRP A 315 30.14 -10.47 -0.62
N SER A 316 31.39 -10.95 -0.52
CA SER A 316 32.11 -11.08 0.75
C SER A 316 32.44 -9.73 1.40
N SER A 317 32.41 -8.64 0.64
CA SER A 317 32.65 -7.27 1.13
C SER A 317 31.38 -6.51 1.50
N GLY A 318 30.21 -7.14 1.39
CA GLY A 318 28.91 -6.49 1.62
C GLY A 318 28.40 -5.66 0.44
N ASN A 319 28.99 -5.83 -0.76
CA ASN A 319 28.49 -5.25 -2.00
C ASN A 319 27.72 -6.32 -2.79
N TRP A 320 26.39 -6.20 -2.81
CA TRP A 320 25.50 -7.17 -3.46
C TRP A 320 25.01 -6.72 -4.85
N THR A 321 25.56 -5.63 -5.39
CA THR A 321 25.07 -5.03 -6.65
C THR A 321 25.10 -5.97 -7.85
N SER A 322 26.13 -6.80 -7.97
CA SER A 322 26.25 -7.83 -9.03
C SER A 322 25.26 -8.99 -8.86
N GLY A 323 24.61 -9.12 -7.71
CA GLY A 323 23.63 -10.17 -7.44
C GLY A 323 24.23 -11.58 -7.50
N CYS A 324 23.40 -12.52 -7.92
CA CYS A 324 23.69 -13.95 -7.97
C CYS A 324 23.40 -14.53 -9.37
N VAL A 325 24.11 -15.59 -9.70
CA VAL A 325 23.92 -16.36 -10.92
C VAL A 325 23.57 -17.80 -10.61
N ARG A 326 22.82 -18.43 -11.51
CA ARG A 326 22.40 -19.81 -11.35
C ARG A 326 23.63 -20.74 -11.36
N ARG A 327 23.71 -21.64 -10.38
CA ARG A 327 24.81 -22.62 -10.25
C ARG A 327 24.73 -23.71 -11.31
N THR A 328 23.53 -24.27 -11.47
CA THR A 328 23.29 -25.40 -12.38
C THR A 328 22.27 -24.99 -13.44
N PRO A 329 22.62 -25.06 -14.75
CA PRO A 329 21.69 -24.74 -15.83
C PRO A 329 20.45 -25.62 -15.82
N LEU A 330 19.32 -25.03 -16.24
CA LEU A 330 18.05 -25.72 -16.43
C LEU A 330 18.16 -26.79 -17.53
N GLN A 331 17.22 -27.72 -17.55
CA GLN A 331 17.16 -28.79 -18.54
C GLN A 331 17.28 -28.27 -19.98
N CYS A 332 16.51 -27.24 -20.33
CA CYS A 332 16.50 -26.74 -21.70
C CYS A 332 17.65 -25.81 -22.06
N GLU A 333 18.46 -25.40 -21.08
CA GLU A 333 19.71 -24.67 -21.32
C GLU A 333 20.88 -25.63 -21.62
N ARG A 334 20.69 -26.93 -21.40
CA ARG A 334 21.71 -27.95 -21.70
C ARG A 334 21.58 -28.39 -23.16
N ASN A 335 22.62 -28.15 -23.96
CA ASN A 335 22.69 -28.66 -25.32
C ASN A 335 22.48 -30.19 -25.33
N SER A 336 21.48 -30.65 -26.08
CA SER A 336 21.10 -32.06 -26.23
C SER A 336 22.10 -32.86 -27.09
N SER A 337 23.41 -32.68 -26.86
CA SER A 337 24.48 -33.34 -27.59
C SER A 337 25.08 -34.56 -26.87
N GLY A 338 24.58 -34.89 -25.67
CA GLY A 338 24.90 -36.14 -24.96
C GLY A 338 23.68 -37.05 -24.92
N GLY A 339 23.84 -38.28 -25.43
CA GLY A 339 22.76 -39.23 -25.73
C GLY A 339 21.81 -39.57 -24.58
N ALA A 340 20.75 -40.30 -24.95
CA ALA A 340 19.55 -40.70 -24.21
C ALA A 340 19.75 -41.32 -22.80
N GLY A 341 20.34 -40.57 -21.87
CA GLY A 341 20.10 -40.68 -20.44
C GLY A 341 18.91 -39.82 -20.07
N SER A 342 18.03 -40.31 -19.19
CA SER A 342 16.84 -39.60 -18.71
C SER A 342 17.22 -38.23 -18.14
N VAL A 343 17.09 -37.16 -18.93
CA VAL A 343 17.27 -35.80 -18.42
C VAL A 343 16.09 -35.54 -17.48
N GLN A 344 16.37 -35.48 -16.18
CA GLN A 344 15.34 -35.20 -15.19
C GLN A 344 14.76 -33.82 -15.44
N ALA A 345 13.44 -33.73 -15.43
CA ALA A 345 12.73 -32.48 -15.63
C ALA A 345 13.10 -31.46 -14.55
N ASP A 346 13.16 -30.19 -14.92
CA ASP A 346 13.24 -29.11 -13.93
C ASP A 346 12.09 -29.23 -12.93
N GLY A 347 12.31 -28.72 -11.72
CA GLY A 347 11.27 -28.65 -10.71
C GLY A 347 11.27 -27.31 -10.00
N PHE A 348 10.53 -27.25 -8.90
CA PHE A 348 10.34 -26.01 -8.16
C PHE A 348 10.69 -26.16 -6.69
N TRP A 349 11.33 -25.13 -6.16
CA TRP A 349 11.54 -24.95 -4.73
C TRP A 349 10.55 -23.92 -4.19
N LYS A 350 9.73 -24.32 -3.23
CA LYS A 350 8.80 -23.44 -2.54
C LYS A 350 9.55 -22.52 -1.58
N MET A 351 9.32 -21.23 -1.72
CA MET A 351 9.77 -20.18 -0.81
C MET A 351 8.52 -19.55 -0.20
N GLU A 352 8.48 -19.44 1.12
CA GLU A 352 7.35 -18.86 1.85
C GLU A 352 7.73 -17.47 2.38
N GLY A 353 6.73 -16.62 2.66
CA GLY A 353 6.98 -15.31 3.25
C GLY A 353 7.60 -14.29 2.31
N VAL A 354 7.40 -14.41 1.00
CA VAL A 354 8.12 -13.62 0.00
C VAL A 354 7.35 -12.34 -0.38
N LYS A 355 8.00 -11.18 -0.29
CA LYS A 355 7.70 -10.00 -1.12
C LYS A 355 8.08 -10.37 -2.55
N LEU A 356 7.06 -10.71 -3.34
CA LEU A 356 7.25 -11.25 -4.68
C LEU A 356 8.10 -10.29 -5.55
N PRO A 357 8.98 -10.83 -6.41
CA PRO A 357 9.82 -10.02 -7.28
C PRO A 357 8.98 -9.13 -8.21
N ASP A 358 9.54 -8.02 -8.64
CA ASP A 358 8.81 -6.97 -9.36
C ASP A 358 8.25 -7.42 -10.73
N VAL A 359 9.12 -7.52 -11.73
CA VAL A 359 8.77 -7.64 -13.15
C VAL A 359 8.22 -9.03 -13.47
N SER A 360 6.90 -9.18 -13.34
CA SER A 360 6.14 -10.41 -13.59
C SER A 360 5.21 -10.27 -14.78
N ASP A 361 5.11 -11.35 -15.56
CA ASP A 361 4.03 -11.55 -16.52
C ASP A 361 2.78 -12.02 -15.77
N TRP A 362 1.61 -11.62 -16.27
CA TRP A 362 0.30 -12.02 -15.74
C TRP A 362 -0.39 -12.91 -16.75
N ASP A 363 -0.49 -14.21 -16.44
CA ASP A 363 -1.11 -15.21 -17.33
C ASP A 363 -2.59 -15.36 -16.93
N THR A 364 -3.48 -14.60 -17.58
CA THR A 364 -4.91 -14.48 -17.23
C THR A 364 -5.73 -15.75 -17.45
N ASP A 365 -5.29 -16.61 -18.36
CA ASP A 365 -6.01 -17.84 -18.72
C ASP A 365 -5.80 -18.97 -17.70
N VAL A 366 -4.90 -18.78 -16.73
CA VAL A 366 -4.55 -19.75 -15.71
C VAL A 366 -5.33 -19.47 -14.42
N VAL A 367 -6.14 -20.44 -14.02
CA VAL A 367 -7.13 -20.29 -12.93
C VAL A 367 -6.76 -21.02 -11.64
N ASP A 368 -5.62 -21.72 -11.62
CA ASP A 368 -5.13 -22.43 -10.46
C ASP A 368 -3.59 -22.51 -10.43
N GLU A 369 -3.08 -22.98 -9.29
CA GLU A 369 -1.65 -23.06 -9.03
C GLU A 369 -0.95 -24.10 -9.90
N ASP A 370 -1.60 -25.24 -10.18
CA ASP A 370 -1.05 -26.31 -11.01
C ASP A 370 -0.92 -25.86 -12.48
N GLY A 371 -1.91 -25.14 -13.00
CA GLY A 371 -1.84 -24.51 -14.31
C GLY A 371 -0.72 -23.46 -14.37
N CYS A 372 -0.47 -22.73 -13.27
CA CYS A 372 0.60 -21.74 -13.22
C CYS A 372 1.99 -22.39 -13.25
N ARG A 373 2.12 -23.51 -12.54
CA ARG A 373 3.28 -24.39 -12.59
C ARG A 373 3.53 -24.90 -14.01
N ASP A 374 2.51 -25.40 -14.68
CA ASP A 374 2.63 -25.98 -16.02
C ASP A 374 2.94 -24.92 -17.08
N ALA A 375 2.33 -23.73 -16.98
CA ALA A 375 2.64 -22.58 -17.82
C ALA A 375 4.12 -22.17 -17.70
N CYS A 376 4.65 -22.12 -16.47
CA CYS A 376 6.06 -21.86 -16.23
C CYS A 376 6.96 -22.97 -16.79
N LEU A 377 6.64 -24.25 -16.57
CA LEU A 377 7.43 -25.37 -17.11
C LEU A 377 7.50 -25.35 -18.63
N GLY A 378 6.38 -25.03 -19.28
CA GLY A 378 6.27 -24.90 -20.73
C GLY A 378 7.12 -23.78 -21.34
N ASN A 379 7.59 -22.81 -20.54
CA ASN A 379 8.47 -21.74 -20.99
C ASN A 379 9.87 -21.84 -20.37
N CYS A 380 10.88 -22.09 -21.19
CA CYS A 380 12.27 -22.21 -20.75
C CYS A 380 12.90 -20.95 -20.15
N SER A 381 12.36 -19.77 -20.46
CA SER A 381 12.79 -18.51 -19.84
C SER A 381 12.18 -18.33 -18.45
N CYS A 382 11.15 -19.09 -18.08
CA CYS A 382 10.55 -18.99 -16.76
C CYS A 382 11.56 -19.34 -15.66
N ARG A 383 11.73 -18.42 -14.71
CA ARG A 383 12.62 -18.54 -13.55
C ARG A 383 11.87 -18.84 -12.27
N ALA A 384 10.64 -18.35 -12.13
CA ALA A 384 9.77 -18.61 -10.98
C ALA A 384 8.30 -18.38 -11.34
N TYR A 385 7.39 -18.90 -10.51
CA TYR A 385 5.97 -18.53 -10.55
C TYR A 385 5.41 -18.35 -9.13
N ALA A 386 4.25 -17.71 -9.04
CA ALA A 386 3.45 -17.61 -7.82
C ALA A 386 1.97 -17.59 -8.22
N TYR A 387 1.12 -18.25 -7.44
CA TYR A 387 -0.32 -18.13 -7.59
C TYR A 387 -0.87 -17.35 -6.39
N VAL A 388 -1.35 -16.14 -6.63
CA VAL A 388 -1.78 -15.22 -5.57
C VAL A 388 -3.29 -15.02 -5.65
N SER A 389 -4.00 -15.34 -4.57
CA SER A 389 -5.44 -15.07 -4.45
C SER A 389 -5.74 -13.60 -4.74
N GLY A 390 -6.65 -13.34 -5.69
CA GLY A 390 -7.03 -12.01 -6.14
C GLY A 390 -6.19 -11.41 -7.27
N ILE A 391 -5.05 -12.03 -7.62
CA ILE A 391 -4.25 -11.69 -8.81
C ILE A 391 -4.27 -12.82 -9.83
N GLY A 392 -4.13 -14.07 -9.39
CA GLY A 392 -3.98 -15.25 -10.23
C GLY A 392 -2.52 -15.64 -10.44
N CYS A 393 -2.20 -16.14 -11.63
CA CYS A 393 -0.88 -16.65 -11.97
C CYS A 393 0.10 -15.50 -12.34
N LEU A 394 1.17 -15.39 -11.55
CA LEU A 394 2.32 -14.54 -11.83
C LEU A 394 3.51 -15.40 -12.24
N VAL A 395 4.12 -15.06 -13.37
CA VAL A 395 5.26 -15.80 -13.92
C VAL A 395 6.42 -14.85 -14.18
N TRP A 396 7.63 -15.19 -13.73
CA TRP A 396 8.82 -14.40 -14.00
C TRP A 396 9.65 -15.05 -15.09
N ARG A 397 9.76 -14.39 -16.25
CA ARG A 397 10.57 -14.83 -17.40
C ARG A 397 11.87 -14.03 -17.56
N VAL A 398 12.11 -13.13 -16.62
CA VAL A 398 13.30 -12.26 -16.53
C VAL A 398 14.03 -12.50 -15.20
N GLU A 399 15.11 -11.77 -14.99
CA GLU A 399 15.87 -11.76 -13.74
C GLU A 399 14.95 -11.44 -12.55
N LEU A 400 15.11 -12.18 -11.46
CA LEU A 400 14.31 -11.98 -10.25
C LEU A 400 14.93 -10.83 -9.44
N ILE A 401 14.19 -9.75 -9.22
CA ILE A 401 14.70 -8.55 -8.56
C ILE A 401 13.80 -8.12 -7.40
N ASP A 402 14.40 -7.40 -6.45
CA ASP A 402 13.70 -6.81 -5.29
C ASP A 402 12.92 -7.83 -4.43
N ILE A 403 13.57 -8.94 -4.08
CA ILE A 403 13.00 -9.96 -3.19
C ILE A 403 13.35 -9.63 -1.73
N HIS A 404 12.32 -9.58 -0.90
CA HIS A 404 12.42 -9.50 0.55
C HIS A 404 11.67 -10.70 1.17
N ILE A 405 12.32 -11.44 2.06
CA ILE A 405 11.70 -12.49 2.88
C ILE A 405 11.24 -11.87 4.19
N PHE A 406 9.92 -11.80 4.37
CA PHE A 406 9.31 -11.32 5.59
C PHE A 406 9.37 -12.36 6.71
N SER A 407 9.51 -11.89 7.93
CA SER A 407 9.40 -12.72 9.14
C SER A 407 7.97 -13.23 9.40
N SER A 408 6.96 -12.61 8.80
CA SER A 408 5.56 -13.00 8.87
C SER A 408 4.78 -12.50 7.65
N GLY A 409 3.69 -13.20 7.30
CA GLY A 409 2.88 -12.86 6.12
C GLY A 409 3.61 -13.21 4.83
N GLY A 410 3.53 -12.34 3.82
CA GLY A 410 4.13 -12.57 2.50
C GLY A 410 3.37 -13.60 1.65
N ASN A 411 3.97 -13.99 0.52
CA ASN A 411 3.37 -14.92 -0.43
C ASN A 411 4.31 -16.09 -0.71
N ASP A 412 3.71 -17.19 -1.17
CA ASP A 412 4.48 -18.32 -1.66
C ASP A 412 4.98 -18.05 -3.08
N MET A 413 6.26 -18.35 -3.31
CA MET A 413 6.90 -18.28 -4.61
C MET A 413 7.60 -19.60 -4.91
N TYR A 414 7.51 -20.06 -6.15
CA TYR A 414 8.08 -21.31 -6.61
C TYR A 414 9.24 -21.05 -7.56
N LEU A 415 10.45 -21.20 -7.07
CA LEU A 415 11.68 -20.97 -7.82
C LEU A 415 12.01 -22.18 -8.69
N ARG A 416 12.13 -21.98 -10.01
CA ARG A 416 12.50 -23.05 -10.94
C ARG A 416 13.98 -23.41 -10.80
N LEU A 417 14.27 -24.68 -10.55
CA LEU A 417 15.61 -25.23 -10.39
C LEU A 417 15.79 -26.52 -11.20
N ALA A 418 17.04 -26.80 -11.56
CA ALA A 418 17.39 -28.10 -12.13
C ALA A 418 17.11 -29.21 -11.11
N ALA A 419 16.70 -30.40 -11.57
CA ALA A 419 16.36 -31.52 -10.69
C ALA A 419 17.45 -31.87 -9.65
N SER A 420 18.72 -31.73 -10.02
CA SER A 420 19.87 -31.99 -9.14
C SER A 420 19.96 -31.05 -7.94
N GLU A 421 19.37 -29.86 -7.99
CA GLU A 421 19.33 -28.88 -6.90
C GLU A 421 18.18 -29.16 -5.90
N LEU A 422 17.23 -30.03 -6.29
CA LEU A 422 16.06 -30.40 -5.49
C LEU A 422 16.28 -31.71 -4.72
N ALA A 423 17.26 -32.53 -5.13
CA ALA A 423 17.61 -33.74 -4.43
C ALA A 423 18.27 -33.42 -3.08
N PHE A 424 17.74 -33.97 -2.00
CA PHE A 424 18.45 -33.99 -0.72
C PHE A 424 19.76 -34.76 -0.89
N PRO A 425 20.87 -34.34 -0.26
CA PRO A 425 22.04 -35.19 -0.16
C PRO A 425 21.61 -36.40 0.67
N PHE A 426 21.32 -37.52 0.00
CA PHE A 426 21.36 -38.80 0.66
C PHE A 426 22.78 -38.92 1.19
N ALA A 427 22.95 -38.75 2.50
CA ALA A 427 24.13 -39.21 3.18
C ALA A 427 24.32 -40.65 2.72
N ASN A 428 25.41 -40.92 2.00
CA ASN A 428 25.82 -42.26 1.65
C ASN A 428 25.93 -43.03 2.97
N PHE A 429 24.87 -43.73 3.37
CA PHE A 429 24.97 -44.81 4.33
C PHE A 429 25.78 -45.88 3.61
N SER A 430 27.11 -45.72 3.66
CA SER A 430 28.06 -46.78 3.39
C SER A 430 27.55 -47.99 4.16
N ALA A 431 27.23 -49.05 3.42
CA ALA A 431 26.80 -50.32 3.95
C ALA A 431 27.68 -50.67 5.15
N LYS A 432 27.08 -50.79 6.34
CA LYS A 432 27.78 -51.34 7.49
C LYS A 432 28.18 -52.78 7.14
N PRO A 433 29.45 -53.18 7.32
CA PRO A 433 29.83 -54.59 7.19
C PRO A 433 29.16 -55.42 8.30
N PRO A 434 29.04 -56.75 8.14
CA PRO A 434 28.29 -57.59 9.07
C PRO A 434 28.99 -57.65 10.43
N LEU A 435 28.27 -57.31 11.49
CA LEU A 435 28.76 -57.45 12.87
C LEU A 435 28.67 -58.93 13.30
N GLU A 436 29.83 -59.51 13.55
CA GLU A 436 30.00 -60.78 14.25
C GLU A 436 29.34 -60.75 15.64
N LYS A 437 28.65 -61.84 15.96
CA LYS A 437 28.09 -62.12 17.29
C LYS A 437 29.22 -62.28 18.31
N LYS A 438 29.23 -61.45 19.36
CA LYS A 438 29.86 -61.80 20.64
C LYS A 438 28.91 -61.57 21.81
N ASN A 439 28.65 -62.66 22.50
CA ASN A 439 27.97 -62.75 23.79
C ASN A 439 28.81 -62.07 24.88
N SER A 440 28.17 -61.27 25.75
CA SER A 440 28.51 -61.29 27.18
C SER A 440 27.37 -60.69 27.99
N ALA A 441 26.85 -61.49 28.91
CA ALA A 441 25.91 -61.11 29.94
C ALA A 441 26.61 -60.39 31.11
N ALA A 442 25.79 -59.68 31.89
CA ALA A 442 25.97 -59.23 33.26
C ALA A 442 26.73 -57.92 33.53
N PHE A 443 25.99 -56.87 33.94
CA PHE A 443 26.04 -56.35 35.32
C PHE A 443 24.82 -55.44 35.64
N TYR A 444 24.28 -55.59 36.85
CA TYR A 444 23.06 -54.94 37.38
C TYR A 444 23.35 -53.67 38.20
N ARG A 445 22.26 -52.89 38.45
CA ARG A 445 21.99 -51.78 39.42
C ARG A 445 22.33 -50.36 38.92
N ARG A 446 21.48 -49.33 39.10
CA ARG A 446 20.48 -49.04 40.15
C ARG A 446 19.47 -47.94 39.69
N ILE A 447 18.17 -48.22 39.89
CA ILE A 447 17.00 -47.38 40.28
C ILE A 447 16.95 -45.88 39.85
N GLY A 448 15.87 -45.52 39.16
CA GLY A 448 15.37 -44.14 39.04
C GLY A 448 14.07 -44.06 38.24
N SER A 449 12.94 -44.28 38.90
CA SER A 449 11.57 -44.24 38.39
C SER A 449 11.16 -42.90 37.74
N ARG A 450 10.60 -42.95 36.52
CA ARG A 450 9.53 -42.05 36.01
C ARG A 450 8.92 -42.65 34.72
N GLY A 451 7.59 -42.61 34.64
CA GLY A 451 6.76 -43.38 33.72
C GLY A 451 6.97 -43.10 32.23
N ILE A 452 6.86 -44.16 31.45
CA ILE A 452 6.72 -44.14 29.99
C ILE A 452 5.23 -44.24 29.68
N VAL A 453 4.70 -43.26 28.96
CA VAL A 453 3.46 -43.40 28.18
C VAL A 453 3.89 -44.00 26.85
N SER A 454 3.41 -45.21 26.57
CA SER A 454 3.52 -45.88 25.28
C SER A 454 2.61 -45.17 24.28
N VAL A 455 3.17 -44.60 23.22
CA VAL A 455 2.40 -44.18 22.04
C VAL A 455 2.49 -45.30 21.01
N ASP A 456 1.34 -45.91 20.72
CA ASP A 456 1.16 -46.95 19.73
C ASP A 456 1.14 -46.32 18.32
N PRO A 457 2.00 -46.72 17.35
CA PRO A 457 2.18 -45.98 16.09
C PRO A 457 1.17 -46.32 14.98
N ASN A 458 -0.03 -46.80 15.30
CA ASN A 458 -1.01 -47.25 14.30
C ASN A 458 -2.37 -46.52 14.33
N ARG A 459 -2.38 -45.23 14.68
CA ARG A 459 -3.62 -44.44 14.66
C ARG A 459 -3.46 -43.03 14.06
N ASP A 460 -2.93 -42.96 12.83
CA ASP A 460 -3.00 -41.77 11.97
C ASP A 460 -3.30 -42.13 10.50
N ARG A 461 -4.33 -42.94 10.31
CA ARG A 461 -5.18 -42.91 9.09
C ARG A 461 -6.60 -42.72 9.60
N ASP A 462 -7.19 -41.57 9.24
CA ASP A 462 -8.61 -41.17 9.38
C ASP A 462 -8.82 -39.81 10.05
N ARG A 463 -8.06 -38.78 9.63
CA ARG A 463 -8.46 -37.37 9.79
C ARG A 463 -8.38 -36.63 8.46
N ALA A 464 -9.24 -37.04 7.53
CA ALA A 464 -9.61 -36.27 6.35
C ALA A 464 -11.15 -36.20 6.29
N ALA A 465 -11.75 -35.52 7.27
CA ALA A 465 -13.16 -35.08 7.26
C ALA A 465 -13.42 -34.17 8.46
N GLY A 466 -12.88 -32.94 8.43
CA GLY A 466 -13.20 -31.91 9.42
C GLY A 466 -14.38 -31.08 8.95
N GLY A 467 -15.61 -31.52 9.21
CA GLY A 467 -16.81 -30.69 9.06
C GLY A 467 -16.86 -29.61 10.14
N VAL A 468 -17.08 -28.35 9.74
CA VAL A 468 -17.24 -27.21 10.64
C VAL A 468 -18.67 -27.20 11.20
N SER A 469 -18.84 -27.15 12.52
CA SER A 469 -20.15 -26.97 13.15
C SER A 469 -20.48 -25.49 13.34
N PHE A 470 -21.71 -25.10 12.98
CA PHE A 470 -22.24 -23.76 13.19
C PHE A 470 -23.19 -23.78 14.39
N ARG A 471 -22.99 -22.86 15.35
CA ARG A 471 -23.99 -22.52 16.37
C ARG A 471 -24.67 -21.21 15.97
N ILE A 472 -25.98 -21.26 15.76
CA ILE A 472 -26.81 -20.06 15.60
C ILE A 472 -26.99 -19.45 17.01
N PRO A 473 -26.66 -18.16 17.23
CA PRO A 473 -26.96 -17.48 18.49
C PRO A 473 -28.47 -17.35 18.69
N ASP A 474 -28.93 -17.64 19.90
CA ASP A 474 -30.33 -17.49 20.30
C ASP A 474 -30.75 -16.00 20.27
N GLU A 475 -31.95 -15.75 19.76
CA GLU A 475 -32.47 -14.42 19.39
C GLU A 475 -33.04 -13.68 20.61
N SER A 476 -32.26 -13.57 21.68
CA SER A 476 -32.66 -12.87 22.89
C SER A 476 -31.50 -12.19 23.62
N LYS A 477 -30.99 -11.07 23.07
CA LYS A 477 -30.42 -9.93 23.85
C LYS A 477 -30.04 -8.72 22.96
N ASP A 478 -30.39 -7.55 23.49
CA ASP A 478 -30.07 -6.14 23.16
C ASP A 478 -29.33 -5.79 21.83
N PRO A 479 -29.87 -4.91 20.95
CA PRO A 479 -29.30 -4.62 19.62
C PRO A 479 -27.96 -3.85 19.58
N LYS A 480 -27.35 -3.54 20.72
CA LYS A 480 -26.17 -2.64 20.79
C LYS A 480 -24.83 -3.33 21.04
N SER A 481 -24.74 -4.66 21.02
CA SER A 481 -23.46 -5.36 21.21
C SER A 481 -23.22 -6.60 20.33
N GLN A 482 -23.78 -6.66 19.12
CA GLN A 482 -23.37 -7.68 18.15
C GLN A 482 -22.05 -7.28 17.49
N GLU A 483 -20.93 -7.79 18.00
CA GLU A 483 -19.73 -7.94 17.18
C GLU A 483 -20.08 -8.87 16.00
N LEU A 484 -19.89 -8.37 14.78
CA LEU A 484 -20.06 -9.18 13.58
C LEU A 484 -19.06 -10.35 13.64
N PRO A 485 -19.49 -11.60 13.44
CA PRO A 485 -18.57 -12.73 13.43
C PRO A 485 -17.53 -12.54 12.33
N LEU A 486 -16.25 -12.56 12.72
CA LEU A 486 -15.12 -12.54 11.79
C LEU A 486 -15.01 -13.92 11.15
N PHE A 487 -15.12 -13.98 9.82
CA PHE A 487 -14.98 -15.21 9.05
C PHE A 487 -13.58 -15.27 8.42
N ARG A 488 -12.97 -16.47 8.43
CA ARG A 488 -11.74 -16.72 7.67
C ARG A 488 -12.06 -16.69 6.17
N PHE A 489 -11.17 -16.07 5.40
CA PHE A 489 -11.32 -15.96 3.94
C PHE A 489 -11.47 -17.31 3.26
N ASP A 490 -10.67 -18.32 3.64
CA ASP A 490 -10.74 -19.69 3.12
C ASP A 490 -12.15 -20.27 3.25
N SER A 491 -12.86 -19.96 4.34
CA SER A 491 -14.22 -20.41 4.58
C SER A 491 -15.23 -19.73 3.66
N ILE A 492 -15.06 -18.43 3.37
CA ILE A 492 -15.93 -17.68 2.45
C ILE A 492 -15.70 -18.13 1.00
N VAL A 493 -14.45 -18.32 0.59
CA VAL A 493 -14.07 -18.82 -0.74
C VAL A 493 -14.67 -20.20 -0.96
N ALA A 494 -14.51 -21.12 -0.01
CA ALA A 494 -15.11 -22.45 -0.11
C ALA A 494 -16.65 -22.37 -0.19
N SER A 495 -17.26 -21.50 0.61
CA SER A 495 -18.72 -21.32 0.72
C SER A 495 -19.38 -20.70 -0.51
N THR A 496 -18.65 -19.85 -1.24
CA THR A 496 -19.10 -19.18 -2.47
C THR A 496 -18.64 -19.89 -3.74
N SER A 497 -17.93 -21.02 -3.61
CA SER A 497 -17.25 -21.71 -4.72
C SER A 497 -16.33 -20.76 -5.49
N ASN A 498 -15.42 -20.11 -4.76
CA ASN A 498 -14.48 -19.12 -5.27
C ASN A 498 -15.17 -17.95 -5.99
N PHE A 499 -16.24 -17.42 -5.40
CA PHE A 499 -17.02 -16.32 -5.98
C PHE A 499 -17.50 -16.58 -7.42
N ALA A 500 -17.86 -17.83 -7.72
CA ALA A 500 -18.37 -18.20 -9.03
C ALA A 500 -19.62 -17.37 -9.39
N LEU A 501 -19.66 -16.86 -10.63
CA LEU A 501 -20.79 -16.09 -11.17
C LEU A 501 -22.14 -16.82 -11.05
N ALA A 502 -22.13 -18.15 -11.11
CA ALA A 502 -23.34 -18.98 -10.91
C ALA A 502 -23.97 -18.81 -9.52
N ASN A 503 -23.20 -18.33 -8.55
CA ASN A 503 -23.65 -18.03 -7.19
C ASN A 503 -23.92 -16.55 -6.99
N LEU A 504 -23.71 -15.66 -7.96
CA LEU A 504 -24.02 -14.24 -7.83
C LEU A 504 -25.54 -14.02 -7.83
N LEU A 505 -26.06 -13.43 -6.76
CA LEU A 505 -27.47 -13.09 -6.59
C LEU A 505 -27.81 -11.69 -7.09
N GLY A 506 -26.82 -10.79 -7.13
CA GLY A 506 -26.98 -9.42 -7.63
C GLY A 506 -25.84 -8.51 -7.19
N GLU A 507 -25.77 -7.32 -7.78
CA GLU A 507 -24.76 -6.30 -7.46
C GLU A 507 -25.45 -4.93 -7.32
N GLY A 508 -25.06 -4.15 -6.30
CA GLY A 508 -25.60 -2.81 -6.03
C GLY A 508 -24.60 -1.94 -5.29
N GLY A 509 -25.06 -0.83 -4.69
CA GLY A 509 -24.21 0.17 -4.01
C GLY A 509 -23.37 -0.35 -2.83
N PHE A 510 -23.54 -1.61 -2.44
CA PHE A 510 -22.79 -2.28 -1.37
C PHE A 510 -21.90 -3.44 -1.88
N GLY A 511 -21.80 -3.63 -3.21
CA GLY A 511 -21.01 -4.69 -3.85
C GLY A 511 -21.82 -5.93 -4.28
N PRO A 512 -21.14 -6.96 -4.83
CA PRO A 512 -21.76 -8.20 -5.30
C PRO A 512 -22.16 -9.13 -4.15
N VAL A 513 -23.38 -9.67 -4.21
CA VAL A 513 -23.96 -10.58 -3.21
C VAL A 513 -23.94 -12.00 -3.75
N TYR A 514 -23.31 -12.94 -3.04
CA TYR A 514 -23.22 -14.34 -3.46
C TYR A 514 -24.09 -15.26 -2.58
N LYS A 515 -24.67 -16.28 -3.22
CA LYS A 515 -25.32 -17.42 -2.59
C LYS A 515 -24.27 -18.34 -1.99
N VAL A 516 -24.50 -18.76 -0.75
CA VAL A 516 -23.64 -19.69 -0.01
C VAL A 516 -24.36 -21.01 0.22
N TYR A 517 -23.65 -22.13 0.08
CA TYR A 517 -24.16 -23.46 0.41
C TYR A 517 -23.53 -23.97 1.70
N ALA A 518 -24.33 -24.17 2.74
CA ALA A 518 -23.93 -24.83 3.98
C ALA A 518 -24.47 -26.27 3.99
N GLN A 519 -23.60 -27.28 4.15
CA GLN A 519 -24.04 -28.66 4.38
C GLN A 519 -24.50 -28.81 5.84
N ILE A 520 -25.80 -29.04 6.04
CA ILE A 520 -26.36 -29.41 7.34
C ILE A 520 -26.24 -30.93 7.47
N ILE A 521 -25.34 -31.40 8.33
CA ILE A 521 -25.28 -32.81 8.72
C ILE A 521 -26.14 -32.98 9.98
N THR A 522 -27.34 -33.53 9.81
CA THR A 522 -28.20 -33.92 10.94
C THR A 522 -27.67 -35.25 11.50
N ILE A 523 -27.05 -35.22 12.67
CA ILE A 523 -26.74 -36.44 13.43
C ILE A 523 -27.94 -36.69 14.35
N SER A 524 -28.76 -37.71 14.05
CA SER A 524 -29.76 -38.20 15.00
C SER A 524 -29.04 -39.00 16.10
N HIS A 525 -29.32 -38.68 17.35
CA HIS A 525 -28.77 -39.36 18.53
C HIS A 525 -29.12 -40.85 18.60
#